data_AF-A0A093XC70-F1
#
_entry.id   AF-A0A093XC70-F1
#
_cell.length_a   1.000
_cell.length_b   1.000
_cell.length_c   1.000
_cell.angle_alpha   90.00
_cell.angle_beta   90.00
_cell.angle_gamma   90.00
#
_symmetry.space_group_name_H-M   'P 1'
#
loop_
_entity.id
_entity.type
_entity.pdbx_description
1 polymer ?
#
loop_
_entity_poly.entity_id
_entity_poly.type
_entity_poly.pdbx_seq_one_letter_code
_entity_poly.pdbx_strand_id
1 'polypeptide(L)'
;MQHQKLSAIFGFIAGIAQAAPSPAASATTGFSSKCSNITFNTNWLVANCPNDAGTLVSSGVYLPSYVTNTEGKLELLTFCYAEEYIANYNGHLLSSLERTPTIPSDSSLPVPSNVVLSLRSYANGAACSNSSGGILNFAGPETCWDLTVAVDPIVWTGFQPTSNEGWSISVYNISTCTGTPLVTFDQNSVNECITVGKNGGAYLSLTPLWNYD
;
A
#
# COMPACT_ATOMS: atom_id res chain seq x y z
N MET A 1 51.25 46.31 1.44
CA MET A 1 51.08 45.30 2.51
C MET A 1 49.59 45.00 2.59
N GLN A 2 49.06 43.79 2.57
CA GLN A 2 49.54 42.43 2.39
C GLN A 2 48.27 41.58 2.19
N HIS A 3 48.39 40.54 1.38
CA HIS A 3 47.36 39.59 0.98
C HIS A 3 46.49 39.03 2.12
N GLN A 4 45.20 38.82 1.84
CA GLN A 4 44.54 37.57 2.20
C GLN A 4 43.70 37.06 1.01
N LYS A 5 44.17 35.96 0.44
CA LYS A 5 43.45 35.11 -0.52
C LYS A 5 42.47 34.25 0.29
N LEU A 6 41.17 34.32 0.00
CA LEU A 6 40.25 33.23 0.30
C LEU A 6 39.95 32.48 -1.00
N SER A 7 40.55 31.29 -1.12
CA SER A 7 40.14 30.28 -2.10
C SER A 7 38.83 29.65 -1.63
N ALA A 8 37.73 29.91 -2.33
CA ALA A 8 36.53 29.10 -2.23
C ALA A 8 36.54 28.11 -3.42
N ILE A 9 36.74 26.84 -3.08
CA ILE A 9 36.72 25.70 -3.99
C ILE A 9 35.27 25.54 -4.49
N PHE A 10 35.05 25.70 -5.79
CA PHE A 10 33.81 25.29 -6.45
C PHE A 10 33.77 23.76 -6.48
N GLY A 11 33.06 23.16 -5.53
CA GLY A 11 32.69 21.75 -5.58
C GLY A 11 31.65 21.54 -6.67
N PHE A 12 32.01 20.80 -7.72
CA PHE A 12 31.05 20.24 -8.67
C PHE A 12 30.19 19.21 -7.93
N ILE A 13 28.96 19.58 -7.59
CA ILE A 13 27.93 18.60 -7.25
C ILE A 13 27.52 17.96 -8.57
N ALA A 14 28.00 16.75 -8.83
CA ALA A 14 27.44 15.89 -9.84
C ALA A 14 25.99 15.58 -9.41
N GLY A 15 25.04 16.36 -9.92
CA GLY A 15 23.63 16.04 -9.83
C GLY A 15 23.42 14.70 -10.53
N ILE A 16 23.18 13.65 -9.74
CA ILE A 16 22.57 12.44 -10.25
C ILE A 16 21.20 12.85 -10.80
N ALA A 17 21.10 12.97 -12.13
CA ALA A 17 19.82 13.05 -12.78
C ALA A 17 19.10 11.73 -12.48
N GLN A 18 18.21 11.76 -11.49
CA GLN A 18 17.32 10.66 -11.21
C GLN A 18 16.45 10.52 -12.46
N ALA A 19 16.66 9.47 -13.24
CA ALA A 19 15.86 9.19 -14.42
C ALA A 19 14.39 9.15 -13.99
N ALA A 20 13.60 10.09 -14.50
CA ALA A 20 12.17 10.08 -14.28
C ALA A 20 11.62 8.74 -14.81
N PRO A 21 10.72 8.06 -14.09
CA PRO A 21 10.06 6.86 -14.59
C PRO A 21 9.46 7.15 -15.96
N SER A 22 9.83 6.36 -16.97
CA SER A 22 9.24 6.48 -18.30
C SER A 22 7.74 6.16 -18.19
N PRO A 23 6.84 6.96 -18.80
CA PRO A 23 5.44 6.57 -18.92
C PRO A 23 5.39 5.22 -19.64
N ALA A 24 4.69 4.27 -19.04
CA ALA A 24 4.61 2.93 -19.56
C ALA A 24 3.80 2.93 -20.86
N ALA A 25 4.29 2.25 -21.89
CA ALA A 25 3.53 2.05 -23.12
C ALA A 25 2.23 1.31 -22.77
N SER A 26 1.11 1.80 -23.26
CA SER A 26 -0.21 1.21 -23.01
C SER A 26 -0.22 -0.24 -23.50
N ALA A 27 -0.30 -1.19 -22.57
CA ALA A 27 -0.45 -2.60 -22.88
C ALA A 27 -1.87 -2.81 -23.43
N THR A 28 -2.00 -2.70 -24.74
CA THR A 28 -3.26 -2.84 -25.52
C THR A 28 -3.79 -4.28 -25.57
N THR A 29 -3.30 -5.15 -24.68
CA THR A 29 -3.65 -6.56 -24.58
C THR A 29 -3.79 -6.91 -23.11
N GLY A 30 -4.99 -7.31 -22.71
CA GLY A 30 -5.34 -7.63 -21.33
C GLY A 30 -4.40 -8.66 -20.67
N PHE A 31 -4.33 -8.57 -19.34
CA PHE A 31 -3.36 -9.27 -18.49
C PHE A 31 -3.42 -10.79 -18.63
N SER A 32 -4.59 -11.40 -18.88
CA SER A 32 -4.72 -12.87 -18.90
C SER A 32 -3.94 -13.56 -20.00
N SER A 33 -3.64 -12.85 -21.09
CA SER A 33 -2.85 -13.37 -22.20
C SER A 33 -1.35 -13.47 -21.90
N LYS A 34 -0.86 -12.74 -20.89
CA LYS A 34 0.57 -12.64 -20.56
C LYS A 34 0.91 -13.19 -19.18
N CYS A 35 -0.03 -13.11 -18.24
CA CYS A 35 0.19 -13.50 -16.87
C CYS A 35 -0.28 -14.94 -16.62
N SER A 36 0.22 -15.53 -15.52
CA SER A 36 -0.10 -16.88 -15.08
C SER A 36 -0.46 -16.88 -13.59
N ASN A 37 -1.00 -17.99 -13.09
CA ASN A 37 -1.43 -18.12 -11.69
C ASN A 37 -2.36 -16.98 -11.24
N ILE A 38 -3.29 -16.63 -12.12
CA ILE A 38 -4.26 -15.56 -11.90
C ILE A 38 -5.27 -16.04 -10.87
N THR A 39 -5.38 -15.31 -9.77
CA THR A 39 -6.32 -15.58 -8.69
C THR A 39 -7.07 -14.32 -8.32
N PHE A 40 -8.32 -14.47 -7.91
CA PHE A 40 -9.12 -13.39 -7.35
C PHE A 40 -9.62 -13.80 -5.98
N ASN A 41 -9.17 -13.13 -4.93
CA ASN A 41 -9.57 -13.40 -3.54
C ASN A 41 -9.58 -12.11 -2.72
N THR A 42 -10.58 -11.94 -1.87
CA THR A 42 -10.67 -10.78 -0.96
C THR A 42 -10.51 -9.43 -1.69
N ASN A 43 -11.11 -9.32 -2.88
CA ASN A 43 -11.02 -8.16 -3.78
C ASN A 43 -9.62 -7.90 -4.38
N TRP A 44 -8.68 -8.84 -4.29
CA TRP A 44 -7.39 -8.75 -4.95
C TRP A 44 -7.34 -9.65 -6.18
N LEU A 45 -7.01 -9.06 -7.32
CA LEU A 45 -6.57 -9.81 -8.50
C LEU A 45 -5.05 -9.95 -8.44
N VAL A 46 -4.55 -11.17 -8.23
CA VAL A 46 -3.12 -11.47 -8.11
C VAL A 46 -2.68 -12.35 -9.27
N ALA A 47 -1.55 -12.04 -9.89
CA ALA A 47 -0.95 -12.89 -10.92
C ALA A 47 0.57 -12.80 -10.93
N ASN A 48 1.18 -13.77 -11.62
CA ASN A 48 2.60 -13.76 -11.97
C ASN A 48 2.74 -13.33 -13.42
N CYS A 49 3.32 -12.15 -13.64
CA CYS A 49 3.44 -11.54 -14.96
C CYS A 49 4.92 -11.43 -15.37
N PRO A 50 5.29 -11.76 -16.62
CA PRO A 50 6.66 -11.61 -17.09
C PRO A 50 7.02 -10.14 -17.25
N ASN A 51 8.20 -9.75 -16.77
CA ASN A 51 8.83 -8.47 -17.10
C ASN A 51 9.53 -8.55 -18.47
N ASP A 52 10.14 -7.46 -18.92
CA ASP A 52 10.81 -7.36 -20.22
C ASP A 52 12.01 -8.32 -20.36
N ALA A 53 12.58 -8.78 -19.24
CA ALA A 53 13.62 -9.81 -19.19
C ALA A 53 13.07 -11.25 -19.19
N GLY A 54 11.75 -11.42 -19.15
CA GLY A 54 11.07 -12.71 -19.06
C GLY A 54 10.97 -13.28 -17.64
N THR A 55 11.44 -12.55 -16.62
CA THR A 55 11.30 -12.97 -15.21
C THR A 55 9.86 -12.74 -14.75
N LEU A 56 9.27 -13.73 -14.10
CA LEU A 56 7.93 -13.60 -13.52
C LEU A 56 7.98 -12.78 -12.23
N VAL A 57 7.20 -11.70 -12.19
CA VAL A 57 6.97 -10.85 -11.03
C VAL A 57 5.57 -11.12 -10.51
N SER A 58 5.45 -11.37 -9.20
CA SER A 58 4.15 -11.50 -8.54
C SER A 58 3.64 -10.12 -8.16
N SER A 59 2.42 -9.78 -8.56
CA SER A 59 1.81 -8.46 -8.38
C SER A 59 0.30 -8.59 -8.20
N GLY A 60 -0.32 -7.64 -7.49
CA GLY A 60 -1.75 -7.62 -7.24
C GLY A 60 -2.40 -6.26 -7.49
N VAL A 61 -3.66 -6.27 -7.92
CA VAL A 61 -4.50 -5.06 -8.04
C VAL A 61 -5.64 -5.17 -7.04
N TYR A 62 -5.84 -4.13 -6.22
CA TYR A 62 -6.99 -4.07 -5.32
C TYR A 62 -8.23 -3.53 -6.04
N LEU A 63 -9.34 -4.27 -5.97
CA LEU A 63 -10.58 -4.01 -6.70
C LEU A 63 -11.77 -3.93 -5.72
N PRO A 64 -11.88 -2.85 -4.92
CA PRO A 64 -12.92 -2.71 -3.90
C PRO A 64 -14.32 -2.47 -4.48
N SER A 65 -14.41 -1.96 -5.71
CA SER A 65 -15.66 -1.74 -6.44
C SER A 65 -16.27 -3.07 -6.87
N TYR A 66 -17.61 -3.16 -6.96
CA TYR A 66 -18.35 -4.40 -7.24
C TYR A 66 -17.79 -5.16 -8.46
N VAL A 67 -16.91 -6.12 -8.19
CA VAL A 67 -16.41 -7.04 -9.20
C VAL A 67 -17.47 -8.10 -9.44
N THR A 68 -18.09 -8.09 -10.62
CA THR A 68 -19.02 -9.14 -11.05
C THR A 68 -18.30 -10.11 -11.97
N ASN A 69 -18.65 -11.40 -11.87
CA ASN A 69 -18.25 -12.39 -12.86
C ASN A 69 -19.45 -12.63 -13.78
N THR A 70 -19.36 -12.13 -15.00
CA THR A 70 -20.38 -12.31 -16.04
C THR A 70 -19.79 -13.18 -17.13
N GLU A 71 -20.33 -14.40 -17.29
CA GLU A 71 -19.91 -15.37 -18.30
C GLU A 71 -18.39 -15.72 -18.27
N GLY A 72 -17.77 -15.73 -17.09
CA GLY A 72 -16.35 -16.02 -16.93
C GLY A 72 -15.43 -14.82 -17.13
N LYS A 73 -15.98 -13.60 -17.23
CA LYS A 73 -15.23 -12.34 -17.30
C LYS A 73 -15.45 -11.52 -16.04
N LEU A 74 -14.36 -10.95 -15.53
CA LEU A 74 -14.41 -10.00 -14.42
C LEU A 74 -14.78 -8.62 -14.95
N GLU A 75 -15.82 -8.03 -14.37
CA GLU A 75 -16.30 -6.67 -14.63
C GLU A 75 -16.04 -5.82 -13.40
N LEU A 76 -15.40 -4.66 -13.55
CA LEU A 76 -14.98 -3.80 -12.43
C LEU A 76 -16.05 -2.75 -12.04
N LEU A 77 -17.03 -2.55 -12.92
CA LEU A 77 -18.21 -1.69 -12.83
C LEU A 77 -19.28 -2.24 -13.80
N THR A 78 -20.51 -1.73 -13.76
CA THR A 78 -21.66 -2.21 -14.57
C THR A 78 -21.41 -2.31 -16.09
N PHE A 79 -20.30 -1.78 -16.64
CA PHE A 79 -20.00 -1.80 -18.07
C PHE A 79 -18.51 -1.97 -18.47
N CYS A 80 -17.58 -2.22 -17.54
CA CYS A 80 -16.13 -2.22 -17.83
C CYS A 80 -15.48 -3.58 -17.52
N TYR A 81 -14.84 -4.21 -18.51
CA TYR A 81 -14.12 -5.48 -18.33
C TYR A 81 -12.71 -5.24 -17.77
N ALA A 82 -12.27 -6.09 -16.84
CA ALA A 82 -10.95 -5.98 -16.22
C ALA A 82 -9.80 -5.99 -17.25
N GLU A 83 -9.92 -6.77 -18.33
CA GLU A 83 -8.92 -6.89 -19.41
C GLU A 83 -8.73 -5.59 -20.23
N GLU A 84 -9.66 -4.65 -20.15
CA GLU A 84 -9.54 -3.36 -20.85
C GLU A 84 -8.68 -2.37 -20.07
N TYR A 85 -8.68 -2.46 -18.74
CA TYR A 85 -8.06 -1.48 -17.86
C TYR A 85 -6.89 -2.01 -17.06
N ILE A 86 -6.83 -3.32 -16.80
CA ILE A 86 -5.74 -3.98 -16.09
C ILE A 86 -4.85 -4.69 -17.10
N ALA A 87 -3.56 -4.41 -17.04
CA ALA A 87 -2.58 -5.02 -17.92
C ALA A 87 -1.24 -5.27 -17.21
N ASN A 88 -0.40 -6.07 -17.87
CA ASN A 88 0.98 -6.29 -17.45
C ASN A 88 1.87 -5.13 -17.94
N TYR A 89 2.40 -4.37 -16.99
CA TYR A 89 3.38 -3.31 -17.21
C TYR A 89 4.73 -3.73 -16.62
N ASN A 90 5.58 -4.34 -17.45
CA ASN A 90 6.91 -4.82 -17.07
C ASN A 90 6.92 -5.69 -15.79
N GLY A 91 5.98 -6.62 -15.68
CA GLY A 91 5.82 -7.53 -14.54
C GLY A 91 4.78 -7.07 -13.50
N HIS A 92 4.33 -5.83 -13.56
CA HIS A 92 3.33 -5.28 -12.62
C HIS A 92 1.94 -5.33 -13.21
N LEU A 93 0.97 -5.88 -12.46
CA LEU A 93 -0.44 -5.69 -12.79
C LEU A 93 -0.84 -4.29 -12.34
N LEU A 94 -1.20 -3.42 -13.27
CA LEU A 94 -1.63 -2.05 -12.96
C LEU A 94 -2.93 -1.72 -13.67
N SER A 95 -3.78 -0.93 -13.02
CA SER A 95 -5.05 -0.42 -13.53
C SER A 95 -4.88 0.97 -14.13
N SER A 96 -5.31 1.11 -15.37
CA SER A 96 -5.36 2.38 -16.10
C SER A 96 -6.70 3.13 -15.95
N LEU A 97 -7.58 2.65 -15.06
CA LEU A 97 -8.95 3.15 -14.91
C LEU A 97 -9.00 4.64 -14.53
N GLU A 98 -8.13 5.09 -13.62
CA GLU A 98 -8.12 6.47 -13.15
C GLU A 98 -7.13 7.36 -13.93
N ARG A 99 -6.03 6.77 -14.38
CA ARG A 99 -4.92 7.46 -15.06
C ARG A 99 -3.98 6.45 -15.72
N THR A 100 -3.11 6.94 -16.60
CA THR A 100 -1.99 6.13 -17.09
C THR A 100 -1.11 5.68 -15.93
N PRO A 101 -0.86 4.36 -15.77
CA PRO A 101 -0.02 3.86 -14.69
C PRO A 101 1.45 4.28 -14.83
N THR A 102 2.10 4.47 -13.69
CA THR A 102 3.56 4.55 -13.58
C THR A 102 4.07 3.24 -13.02
N ILE A 103 5.03 2.60 -13.70
CA ILE A 103 5.61 1.33 -13.23
C ILE A 103 6.38 1.60 -11.93
N PRO A 104 6.02 0.94 -10.81
CA PRO A 104 6.72 1.08 -9.54
C PRO A 104 8.04 0.29 -9.55
N SER A 105 8.88 0.51 -8.54
CA SER A 105 10.03 -0.35 -8.28
C SER A 105 9.59 -1.70 -7.73
N ASP A 106 10.26 -2.78 -8.12
CA ASP A 106 9.99 -4.11 -7.60
C ASP A 106 10.22 -4.18 -6.07
N SER A 107 9.22 -4.70 -5.37
CA SER A 107 9.34 -5.16 -3.99
C SER A 107 9.99 -6.53 -3.92
N SER A 108 10.75 -6.77 -2.85
CA SER A 108 11.28 -8.09 -2.50
C SER A 108 10.28 -8.96 -1.74
N LEU A 109 9.16 -8.40 -1.28
CA LEU A 109 8.13 -9.15 -0.55
C LEU A 109 7.12 -9.79 -1.54
N PRO A 110 6.82 -11.08 -1.35
CA PRO A 110 5.81 -11.75 -2.17
C PRO A 110 4.41 -11.21 -1.87
N VAL A 111 3.50 -11.31 -2.83
CA VAL A 111 2.07 -11.07 -2.56
C VAL A 111 1.58 -12.14 -1.58
N PRO A 112 0.97 -11.78 -0.44
CA PRO A 112 0.57 -12.73 0.58
C PRO A 112 -0.53 -13.67 0.14
N SER A 113 -0.54 -14.88 0.70
CA SER A 113 -1.66 -15.81 0.51
C SER A 113 -2.92 -15.35 1.25
N ASN A 114 -2.74 -14.62 2.36
CA ASN A 114 -3.80 -13.96 3.10
C ASN A 114 -3.49 -12.47 3.24
N VAL A 115 -4.19 -11.67 2.46
CA VAL A 115 -4.05 -10.21 2.43
C VAL A 115 -4.73 -9.50 3.62
N VAL A 116 -5.46 -10.22 4.49
CA VAL A 116 -6.20 -9.60 5.60
C VAL A 116 -5.24 -9.19 6.74
N LEU A 117 -5.17 -7.89 6.96
CA LEU A 117 -4.55 -7.27 8.15
C LEU A 117 -5.56 -7.27 9.30
N SER A 118 -5.16 -7.79 10.46
CA SER A 118 -5.98 -7.74 11.68
C SER A 118 -5.24 -7.00 12.79
N LEU A 119 -5.90 -6.02 13.40
CA LEU A 119 -5.38 -5.24 14.51
C LEU A 119 -6.31 -5.36 15.73
N ARG A 120 -5.74 -5.53 16.93
CA ARG A 120 -6.41 -5.14 18.17
C ARG A 120 -6.12 -3.67 18.43
N SER A 121 -7.15 -2.88 18.70
CA SER A 121 -7.01 -1.48 19.09
C SER A 121 -7.31 -1.29 20.57
N TYR A 122 -6.65 -0.32 21.21
CA TYR A 122 -6.76 -0.05 22.65
C TYR A 122 -7.07 1.42 22.90
N ALA A 123 -7.99 1.71 23.81
CA ALA A 123 -8.47 3.07 24.10
C ALA A 123 -8.36 3.44 25.59
N ASN A 124 -8.67 4.69 25.93
CA ASN A 124 -8.87 5.18 27.30
C ASN A 124 -7.64 5.03 28.23
N GLY A 125 -6.43 5.21 27.68
CA GLY A 125 -5.18 5.15 28.45
C GLY A 125 -4.71 3.74 28.80
N ALA A 126 -5.40 2.70 28.35
CA ALA A 126 -5.09 1.29 28.61
C ALA A 126 -4.42 0.61 27.40
N ALA A 127 -3.42 1.27 26.82
CA ALA A 127 -2.59 0.69 25.76
C ALA A 127 -2.05 -0.67 26.23
N CYS A 128 -2.17 -1.70 25.38
CA CYS A 128 -1.62 -3.03 25.67
C CYS A 128 -2.23 -3.73 26.88
N SER A 129 -3.44 -3.35 27.30
CA SER A 129 -4.14 -4.04 28.39
C SER A 129 -4.76 -5.37 27.92
N ASN A 130 -5.23 -6.19 28.86
CA ASN A 130 -5.89 -7.47 28.54
C ASN A 130 -7.26 -7.28 27.84
N SER A 131 -7.77 -6.05 27.75
CA SER A 131 -9.06 -5.72 27.14
C SER A 131 -8.84 -4.80 25.94
N SER A 132 -9.01 -5.34 24.73
CA SER A 132 -9.00 -4.54 23.51
C SER A 132 -10.28 -3.71 23.39
N GLY A 133 -10.17 -2.47 22.93
CA GLY A 133 -11.29 -1.61 22.56
C GLY A 133 -11.97 -2.02 21.25
N GLY A 134 -11.26 -2.74 20.38
CA GLY A 134 -11.82 -3.29 19.14
C GLY A 134 -10.89 -4.25 18.41
N ILE A 135 -11.46 -4.98 17.45
CA ILE A 135 -10.73 -5.73 16.44
C ILE A 135 -11.04 -5.10 15.09
N LEU A 136 -10.01 -4.68 14.38
CA LEU A 136 -10.09 -4.07 13.06
C LEU A 136 -9.55 -5.05 12.05
N ASN A 137 -10.25 -5.22 10.93
CA ASN A 137 -9.80 -6.06 9.83
C ASN A 137 -9.82 -5.24 8.55
N PHE A 138 -8.71 -5.29 7.82
CA PHE A 138 -8.54 -4.58 6.56
C PHE A 138 -8.14 -5.56 5.48
N ALA A 139 -8.77 -5.42 4.33
CA ALA A 139 -8.58 -6.26 3.16
C ALA A 139 -7.90 -5.52 2.01
N GLY A 140 -7.67 -4.21 2.14
CA GLY A 140 -7.15 -3.35 1.07
C GLY A 140 -6.37 -2.15 1.61
N PRO A 141 -5.63 -1.46 0.73
CA PRO A 141 -4.97 -0.21 1.05
C PRO A 141 -5.96 0.85 1.51
N GLU A 142 -5.52 1.64 2.47
CA GLU A 142 -6.26 2.79 2.99
C GLU A 142 -5.31 3.99 3.03
N THR A 143 -5.65 5.05 2.32
CA THR A 143 -4.83 6.27 2.32
C THR A 143 -5.02 7.04 3.62
N CYS A 144 -6.25 7.10 4.13
CA CYS A 144 -6.54 7.63 5.45
C CYS A 144 -7.90 7.13 5.96
N TRP A 145 -7.87 6.07 6.77
CA TRP A 145 -9.05 5.49 7.37
C TRP A 145 -9.30 6.07 8.76
N ASP A 146 -10.55 6.46 9.04
CA ASP A 146 -10.97 7.08 10.31
C ASP A 146 -11.55 6.05 11.28
N LEU A 147 -10.92 5.91 12.44
CA LEU A 147 -11.33 5.06 13.56
C LEU A 147 -12.29 5.80 14.52
N THR A 148 -13.33 6.43 13.98
CA THR A 148 -14.36 7.10 14.78
C THR A 148 -15.51 6.14 15.08
N VAL A 149 -15.66 5.76 16.35
CA VAL A 149 -16.74 4.89 16.86
C VAL A 149 -17.69 5.72 17.72
N ALA A 150 -18.64 6.38 17.05
CA ALA A 150 -19.75 7.15 17.62
C ALA A 150 -19.37 8.39 18.47
N VAL A 151 -20.41 9.16 18.82
CA VAL A 151 -20.57 10.54 19.35
C VAL A 151 -19.54 11.17 20.30
N ASP A 152 -18.55 10.43 20.83
CA ASP A 152 -17.51 10.97 21.72
C ASP A 152 -16.11 10.67 21.15
N PRO A 153 -15.14 11.61 21.24
CA PRO A 153 -13.79 11.40 20.71
C PRO A 153 -13.07 10.29 21.49
N ILE A 154 -13.05 9.08 20.94
CA ILE A 154 -12.25 7.98 21.50
C ILE A 154 -10.78 8.24 21.22
N VAL A 155 -9.98 8.29 22.28
CA VAL A 155 -8.52 8.37 22.18
C VAL A 155 -7.95 6.97 22.13
N TRP A 156 -7.54 6.54 20.93
CA TRP A 156 -6.86 5.27 20.71
C TRP A 156 -5.38 5.39 21.06
N THR A 157 -4.95 4.60 22.04
CA THR A 157 -3.64 4.74 22.68
C THR A 157 -2.66 3.64 22.30
N GLY A 158 -3.12 2.57 21.65
CA GLY A 158 -2.26 1.52 21.15
C GLY A 158 -2.92 0.60 20.15
N PHE A 159 -2.08 -0.11 19.40
CA PHE A 159 -2.44 -1.10 18.41
C PHE A 159 -1.57 -2.36 18.58
N GLN A 160 -2.13 -3.52 18.31
CA GLN A 160 -1.39 -4.77 18.26
C GLN A 160 -1.83 -5.54 17.01
N PRO A 161 -0.98 -5.66 15.98
CA PRO A 161 -1.29 -6.50 14.83
C PRO A 161 -1.32 -7.96 15.25
N THR A 162 -2.45 -8.63 15.02
CA THR A 162 -2.60 -10.08 15.27
C THR A 162 -2.39 -10.90 14.00
N SER A 163 -2.45 -10.24 12.83
CA SER A 163 -2.11 -10.79 11.52
C SER A 163 -1.60 -9.65 10.65
N ASN A 164 -0.41 -9.78 10.07
CA ASN A 164 0.13 -8.81 9.12
C ASN A 164 1.15 -9.48 8.21
N GLU A 165 0.75 -9.92 7.00
CA GLU A 165 1.62 -10.58 6.04
C GLU A 165 2.29 -9.60 5.05
N GLY A 166 2.53 -8.34 5.41
CA GLY A 166 3.29 -7.42 4.55
C GLY A 166 2.66 -6.05 4.35
N TRP A 167 1.86 -5.59 5.29
CA TRP A 167 1.36 -4.23 5.35
C TRP A 167 2.29 -3.35 6.17
N SER A 168 2.47 -2.11 5.71
CA SER A 168 2.90 -0.98 6.54
C SER A 168 1.67 -0.27 7.07
N ILE A 169 1.66 -0.02 8.39
CA ILE A 169 0.59 0.67 9.08
C ILE A 169 1.18 1.94 9.67
N SER A 170 0.64 3.10 9.30
CA SER A 170 1.02 4.40 9.84
C SER A 170 -0.15 5.03 10.57
N VAL A 171 0.09 5.48 11.81
CA VAL A 171 -0.93 6.03 12.69
C VAL A 171 -0.82 7.55 12.78
N TYR A 172 -1.93 8.26 12.65
CA TYR A 172 -2.01 9.71 12.66
C TYR A 172 -3.07 10.23 13.63
N ASN A 173 -2.90 11.48 14.07
CA ASN A 173 -3.91 12.27 14.78
C ASN A 173 -4.50 13.39 13.90
N ILE A 174 -4.21 13.38 12.60
CA ILE A 174 -4.72 14.35 11.63
C ILE A 174 -5.58 13.58 10.61
N SER A 175 -6.77 14.09 10.33
CA SER A 175 -7.77 13.45 9.46
C SER A 175 -7.39 13.33 7.99
N THR A 176 -6.26 13.92 7.60
CA THR A 176 -5.71 13.84 6.25
C THR A 176 -4.58 12.83 6.12
N CYS A 177 -4.11 12.24 7.24
CA CYS A 177 -2.95 11.34 7.29
C CYS A 177 -1.70 11.93 6.62
N THR A 178 -1.53 13.25 6.72
CA THR A 178 -0.38 13.97 6.16
C THR A 178 0.66 14.27 7.24
N GLY A 179 1.91 14.49 6.82
CA GLY A 179 3.02 14.78 7.73
C GLY A 179 3.63 13.53 8.35
N THR A 180 4.32 13.70 9.48
CA THR A 180 4.99 12.61 10.18
C THR A 180 3.97 11.77 10.96
N PRO A 181 3.88 10.45 10.73
CA PRO A 181 3.04 9.58 11.54
C PRO A 181 3.53 9.54 12.99
N LEU A 182 2.60 9.30 13.92
CA LEU A 182 2.92 9.10 15.33
C LEU A 182 3.73 7.83 15.55
N VAL A 183 3.40 6.79 14.78
CA VAL A 183 4.14 5.54 14.70
C VAL A 183 3.87 4.87 13.36
N THR A 184 4.88 4.16 12.87
CA THR A 184 4.77 3.26 11.72
C THR A 184 5.29 1.89 12.13
N PHE A 185 4.59 0.83 11.74
CA PHE A 185 4.97 -0.55 12.03
C PHE A 185 4.55 -1.47 10.88
N ASP A 186 5.16 -2.65 10.81
CA ASP A 186 5.01 -3.57 9.69
C ASP A 186 4.82 -5.03 10.14
N GLN A 187 5.02 -5.98 9.20
CA GLN A 187 4.90 -7.41 9.42
C GLN A 187 5.80 -7.96 10.54
N ASN A 188 6.89 -7.27 10.89
CA ASN A 188 7.80 -7.71 11.94
C ASN A 188 7.27 -7.41 13.34
N SER A 189 6.23 -6.59 13.46
CA SER A 189 5.62 -6.21 14.73
C SER A 189 4.40 -7.06 15.12
N VAL A 190 4.16 -8.19 14.44
CA VAL A 190 3.04 -9.09 14.77
C VAL A 190 3.13 -9.54 16.24
N ASN A 191 2.01 -9.39 16.95
CA ASN A 191 1.85 -9.57 18.40
C ASN A 191 2.60 -8.58 19.30
N GLU A 192 3.40 -7.66 18.74
CA GLU A 192 3.97 -6.56 19.51
C GLU A 192 2.88 -5.54 19.84
N CYS A 193 2.93 -4.99 21.05
CA CYS A 193 2.04 -3.91 21.38
C CYS A 193 2.68 -2.55 21.09
N ILE A 194 2.07 -1.84 20.16
CA ILE A 194 2.53 -0.54 19.66
C ILE A 194 1.77 0.56 20.40
N THR A 195 2.49 1.35 21.19
CA THR A 195 1.91 2.50 21.92
C THR A 195 2.00 3.77 21.07
N VAL A 196 0.91 4.52 20.98
CA VAL A 196 0.81 5.76 20.17
C VAL A 196 0.97 7.02 21.03
N GLY A 197 0.86 6.88 22.36
CA GLY A 197 1.00 7.97 23.33
C GLY A 197 -0.34 8.58 23.76
N LYS A 198 -0.28 9.56 24.68
CA LYS A 198 -1.47 10.12 25.38
C LYS A 198 -2.43 10.89 24.48
N ASN A 199 -1.94 11.45 23.37
CA ASN A 199 -2.79 12.15 22.41
C ASN A 199 -3.44 11.20 21.40
N GLY A 200 -3.04 9.92 21.41
CA GLY A 200 -3.58 8.86 20.59
C GLY A 200 -3.51 9.11 19.08
N GLY A 201 -4.02 8.15 18.31
CA GLY A 201 -4.17 8.28 16.87
C GLY A 201 -5.50 7.72 16.40
N ALA A 202 -6.28 8.52 15.68
CA ALA A 202 -7.60 8.13 15.20
C ALA A 202 -7.60 7.75 13.71
N TYR A 203 -6.49 7.99 13.00
CA TYR A 203 -6.44 7.78 11.56
C TYR A 203 -5.31 6.82 11.19
N LEU A 204 -5.59 5.91 10.25
CA LEU A 204 -4.68 4.86 9.82
C LEU A 204 -4.44 4.97 8.31
N SER A 205 -3.17 4.93 7.91
CA SER A 205 -2.79 4.65 6.53
C SER A 205 -2.23 3.23 6.45
N LEU A 206 -2.73 2.46 5.49
CA LEU A 206 -2.41 1.05 5.28
C LEU A 206 -1.88 0.90 3.86
N THR A 207 -0.63 0.47 3.74
CA THR A 207 0.04 0.34 2.44
C THR A 207 0.65 -1.05 2.32
N PRO A 208 0.34 -1.82 1.28
CA PRO A 208 1.06 -3.04 1.00
C PRO A 208 2.55 -2.78 0.77
N LEU A 209 3.38 -3.70 1.24
CA LEU A 209 4.82 -3.69 1.01
C LEU A 209 5.23 -4.63 -0.13
N TRP A 210 4.30 -5.40 -0.71
CA TRP A 210 4.49 -6.20 -1.93
C TRP A 210 4.16 -5.38 -3.20
N ASN A 211 4.37 -5.94 -4.40
CA ASN A 211 4.03 -5.24 -5.65
C ASN A 211 2.51 -5.10 -5.81
N TYR A 212 2.00 -3.88 -5.80
CA TYR A 212 0.58 -3.62 -5.93
C TYR A 212 0.25 -2.36 -6.75
N ASP A 213 -1.00 -2.29 -7.18
CA ASP A 213 -1.67 -1.09 -7.72
C ASP A 213 -2.79 -0.62 -6.78
#